data_AF-A0A1M5PJQ1-F1
#
_entry.id   AF-A0A1M5PJQ1-F1
#
_cell.length_a   1.000
_cell.length_b   1.000
_cell.length_c   1.000
_cell.angle_alpha   90.00
_cell.angle_beta   90.00
_cell.angle_gamma   90.00
#
_symmetry.space_group_name_H-M   'P 1'
#
loop_
_entity.id
_entity.type
_entity.pdbx_description
1 polymer ?
#
loop_
_entity_poly.entity_id
_entity_poly.type
_entity_poly.pdbx_seq_one_letter_code
_entity_poly.pdbx_strand_id
1 'polypeptide(L)'
;MDDLELLKKDWNKAETEFKEYSENEIYTMIKHKSVSVVKVLLLIGLIEIVLWSLYGYFNADFPYFRMILFSGCIILAVLLFRRLKTGQNSLSLMKNILNLRKLIFGYAGISFLLIVLDNLIHFDFYTRDFMAGAKDGWNEGHDITSHTNPESMIPGLGNYAVFGFFMLISFYIIYVIYKRTYGKILSDLRKNYTELSRTEEKAF
;
A
#
# COMPACT_ATOMS: atom_id res chain seq x y z
N MET A 1 -28.91 -11.37 47.30
CA MET A 1 -29.14 -12.82 47.11
C MET A 1 -29.03 -13.20 45.62
N ASP A 2 -29.29 -12.27 44.69
CA ASP A 2 -29.19 -12.50 43.24
C ASP A 2 -27.76 -12.64 42.65
N ASP A 3 -26.76 -11.95 43.18
CA ASP A 3 -25.41 -11.95 42.55
C ASP A 3 -24.71 -13.32 42.65
N LEU A 4 -24.99 -14.08 43.71
CA LEU A 4 -24.41 -15.40 43.94
C LEU A 4 -25.04 -16.46 43.02
N GLU A 5 -26.32 -16.32 42.68
CA GLU A 5 -27.01 -17.22 41.75
C GLU A 5 -26.59 -16.95 40.30
N LEU A 6 -26.32 -15.68 39.96
CA LEU A 6 -25.75 -15.27 38.68
C LEU A 6 -24.34 -15.85 38.47
N LEU A 7 -23.49 -15.76 39.49
CA LEU A 7 -22.14 -16.36 39.50
C LEU A 7 -22.19 -17.89 39.40
N LYS A 8 -23.12 -18.55 40.09
CA LYS A 8 -23.30 -20.01 40.02
C LYS A 8 -23.81 -20.47 38.65
N LYS A 9 -24.66 -19.68 38.00
CA LYS A 9 -25.18 -19.93 36.64
C LYS A 9 -24.08 -19.76 35.59
N ASP A 10 -23.19 -18.79 35.75
CA ASP A 10 -22.04 -18.60 34.84
C ASP A 10 -20.90 -19.59 35.14
N TRP A 11 -20.73 -20.03 36.39
CA TRP A 11 -19.80 -21.11 36.74
C TRP A 11 -20.23 -22.46 36.17
N ASN A 12 -21.53 -22.78 36.20
CA ASN A 12 -22.08 -23.97 35.55
C ASN A 12 -22.10 -23.88 34.01
N LYS A 13 -21.84 -22.71 33.42
CA LYS A 13 -21.61 -22.56 31.98
C LYS A 13 -20.15 -22.80 31.58
N ALA A 14 -19.22 -22.98 32.52
CA ALA A 14 -17.83 -23.30 32.21
C ALA A 14 -17.62 -24.70 31.60
N GLU A 15 -18.70 -25.48 31.46
CA GLU A 15 -18.81 -26.60 30.51
C GLU A 15 -19.20 -26.13 29.10
N THR A 16 -18.86 -24.90 28.68
CA THR A 16 -18.74 -24.64 27.25
C THR A 16 -17.69 -25.59 26.74
N GLU A 17 -18.14 -26.66 26.05
CA GLU A 17 -17.34 -27.56 25.24
C GLU A 17 -16.09 -26.83 24.75
N PHE A 18 -14.97 -27.04 25.43
CA PHE A 18 -13.69 -26.70 24.83
C PHE A 18 -13.62 -27.64 23.64
N LYS A 19 -13.97 -27.14 22.45
CA LYS A 19 -13.77 -27.87 21.20
C LYS A 19 -12.29 -28.16 21.13
N GLU A 20 -11.92 -29.39 21.47
CA GLU A 20 -10.59 -29.92 21.23
C GLU A 20 -10.42 -30.01 19.72
N TYR A 21 -9.95 -28.92 19.13
CA TYR A 21 -9.62 -28.89 17.73
C TYR A 21 -8.41 -29.82 17.53
N SER A 22 -8.59 -30.86 16.72
CA SER A 22 -7.48 -31.68 16.23
C SER A 22 -6.45 -30.78 15.53
N GLU A 23 -5.16 -31.12 15.61
CA GLU A 23 -4.09 -30.40 14.88
C GLU A 23 -4.45 -30.19 13.38
N ASN A 24 -5.18 -31.14 12.80
CA ASN A 24 -5.64 -31.08 11.40
C ASN A 24 -6.78 -30.06 11.17
N GLU A 25 -7.67 -29.87 12.14
CA GLU A 25 -8.72 -28.83 12.08
C GLU A 25 -8.13 -27.43 12.29
N ILE A 26 -7.17 -27.29 13.20
CA ILE A 26 -6.43 -26.03 13.39
C ILE A 26 -5.69 -25.66 12.09
N TYR A 27 -5.03 -26.65 11.47
CA TYR A 27 -4.33 -26.46 10.20
C TYR A 27 -5.27 -26.02 9.06
N THR A 28 -6.42 -26.68 8.89
CA THR A 28 -7.39 -26.32 7.83
C THR A 28 -7.99 -24.93 8.05
N MET A 29 -8.24 -24.52 9.30
CA MET A 29 -8.67 -23.16 9.62
C MET A 29 -7.60 -22.09 9.32
N ILE A 30 -6.35 -22.32 9.72
CA ILE A 30 -5.24 -21.38 9.44
C ILE A 30 -5.01 -21.26 7.93
N LYS A 31 -5.09 -22.37 7.20
CA LYS A 31 -4.98 -22.42 5.74
C LYS A 31 -6.09 -21.61 5.07
N HIS A 32 -7.34 -21.80 5.46
CA HIS A 32 -8.47 -21.06 4.90
C HIS A 32 -8.38 -19.56 5.19
N LYS A 33 -8.03 -19.19 6.43
CA LYS A 33 -7.83 -17.78 6.83
C LYS A 33 -6.69 -17.13 6.04
N SER A 34 -5.58 -17.85 5.85
CA SER A 34 -4.42 -17.35 5.09
C SER A 34 -4.75 -17.15 3.62
N VAL A 35 -5.48 -18.07 2.98
CA VAL A 35 -5.94 -17.91 1.60
C VAL A 35 -6.88 -16.70 1.44
N SER A 36 -7.75 -16.44 2.42
CA SER A 36 -8.61 -15.25 2.41
C SER A 36 -7.81 -13.95 2.49
N VAL A 37 -6.85 -13.85 3.43
CA VAL A 37 -5.95 -12.70 3.55
C VAL A 37 -5.17 -12.46 2.26
N VAL A 38 -4.71 -13.53 1.63
CA VAL A 38 -3.97 -13.51 0.37
C VAL A 38 -4.83 -12.99 -0.80
N LYS A 39 -6.12 -13.36 -0.87
CA LYS A 39 -7.06 -12.84 -1.87
C LYS A 39 -7.29 -11.33 -1.72
N VAL A 40 -7.47 -10.85 -0.49
CA VAL A 40 -7.63 -9.42 -0.20
C VAL A 40 -6.37 -8.64 -0.57
N LEU A 41 -5.20 -9.18 -0.25
CA LEU A 41 -3.90 -8.61 -0.61
C LEU A 41 -3.70 -8.50 -2.12
N LEU A 42 -4.15 -9.51 -2.88
CA LEU A 42 -4.10 -9.49 -4.33
C LEU A 42 -5.00 -8.40 -4.91
N LEU A 43 -6.21 -8.25 -4.38
CA LEU A 43 -7.14 -7.19 -4.79
C LEU A 43 -6.53 -5.80 -4.54
N ILE A 44 -5.95 -5.58 -3.35
CA ILE A 44 -5.26 -4.32 -3.01
C ILE A 44 -4.11 -4.05 -3.97
N GLY A 45 -3.29 -5.07 -4.29
CA GLY A 45 -2.19 -4.93 -5.24
C GLY A 45 -2.65 -4.55 -6.65
N LEU A 46 -3.77 -5.11 -7.12
CA LEU A 46 -4.37 -4.75 -8.41
C LEU A 46 -4.89 -3.31 -8.41
N ILE A 47 -5.62 -2.91 -7.37
CA ILE A 47 -6.14 -1.55 -7.22
C ILE A 47 -4.99 -0.55 -7.23
N GLU A 48 -3.89 -0.84 -6.53
CA GLU A 48 -2.74 0.05 -6.44
C GLU A 48 -2.06 0.23 -7.79
N ILE A 49 -1.90 -0.85 -8.58
CA ILE A 49 -1.42 -0.74 -9.96
C ILE A 49 -2.36 0.14 -10.78
N VAL A 50 -3.67 -0.07 -10.73
CA VAL A 50 -4.64 0.75 -11.49
C VAL A 50 -4.58 2.23 -11.07
N LEU A 51 -4.46 2.52 -9.77
CA LEU A 51 -4.33 3.88 -9.27
C LEU A 51 -3.07 4.57 -9.79
N TRP A 52 -1.92 3.90 -9.76
CA TRP A 52 -0.68 4.43 -10.35
C TRP A 52 -0.79 4.60 -11.88
N SER A 53 -1.55 3.74 -12.57
CA SER A 53 -1.87 3.91 -14.00
C SER A 53 -2.64 5.20 -14.26
N LEU A 54 -3.70 5.41 -13.50
CA LEU A 54 -4.64 6.51 -13.73
C LEU A 54 -3.93 7.82 -13.44
N TYR A 55 -3.19 7.87 -12.34
CA TYR A 55 -2.34 9.00 -12.01
C TYR A 55 -1.32 9.28 -13.13
N GLY A 56 -0.73 8.24 -13.71
CA GLY A 56 0.15 8.38 -14.87
C GLY A 56 -0.53 8.91 -16.12
N TYR A 57 -1.76 8.49 -16.40
CA TYR A 57 -2.52 8.93 -17.57
C TYR A 57 -2.94 10.40 -17.50
N PHE A 58 -3.27 10.90 -16.30
CA PHE A 58 -3.63 12.32 -16.11
C PHE A 58 -2.42 13.27 -16.21
N ASN A 59 -1.21 12.77 -15.99
CA ASN A 59 0.01 13.56 -16.11
C ASN A 59 0.61 13.35 -17.52
N ALA A 60 0.44 14.31 -18.42
CA ALA A 60 0.87 14.20 -19.81
C ALA A 60 2.39 14.01 -19.99
N ASP A 61 3.20 14.42 -19.01
CA ASP A 61 4.67 14.36 -19.03
C ASP A 61 5.24 13.08 -18.39
N PHE A 62 4.66 11.91 -18.70
CA PHE A 62 5.21 10.64 -18.20
C PHE A 62 6.36 10.15 -19.09
N PRO A 63 7.58 9.94 -18.56
CA PRO A 63 8.69 9.39 -19.34
C PRO A 63 8.36 7.95 -19.78
N TYR A 64 8.64 7.61 -21.04
CA TYR A 64 8.40 6.30 -21.67
C TYR A 64 8.87 5.11 -20.80
N PHE A 65 9.95 5.29 -20.06
CA PHE A 65 10.50 4.30 -19.14
C PHE A 65 9.51 3.86 -18.04
N ARG A 66 8.69 4.80 -17.55
CA ARG A 66 7.72 4.57 -16.49
C ARG A 66 6.48 3.83 -17.01
N MET A 67 6.08 4.07 -18.26
CA MET A 67 5.03 3.29 -18.94
C MET A 67 5.44 1.84 -19.22
N ILE A 68 6.71 1.62 -19.59
CA ILE A 68 7.24 0.25 -19.81
C ILE A 68 7.24 -0.54 -18.50
N LEU A 69 7.75 0.06 -17.41
CA LEU A 69 7.69 -0.55 -16.08
C LEU A 69 6.26 -0.86 -15.64
N PHE A 70 5.34 0.06 -15.93
CA PHE A 70 3.93 -0.05 -15.56
C PHE A 70 3.21 -1.18 -16.32
N SER A 71 3.38 -1.26 -17.64
CA SER A 71 2.84 -2.36 -18.45
C SER A 71 3.44 -3.71 -18.06
N GLY A 72 4.73 -3.77 -17.73
CA GLY A 72 5.39 -4.96 -17.18
C GLY A 72 4.76 -5.43 -15.86
N CYS A 73 4.41 -4.52 -14.95
CA CYS A 73 3.73 -4.84 -13.69
C CYS A 73 2.31 -5.38 -13.93
N ILE A 74 1.55 -4.79 -14.87
CA ILE A 74 0.22 -5.29 -15.26
C ILE A 74 0.30 -6.70 -15.83
N ILE A 75 1.22 -6.94 -16.77
CA ILE A 75 1.38 -8.25 -17.39
C ILE A 75 1.74 -9.29 -16.33
N LEU A 76 2.65 -8.97 -15.42
CA LEU A 76 3.02 -9.85 -14.32
C LEU A 76 1.84 -10.14 -13.38
N ALA A 77 1.05 -9.13 -13.03
CA ALA A 77 -0.15 -9.29 -12.20
C ALA A 77 -1.21 -10.19 -12.88
N VAL A 78 -1.44 -10.01 -14.19
CA VAL A 78 -2.36 -10.83 -14.98
C VAL A 78 -1.86 -12.27 -15.12
N LEU A 79 -0.55 -12.48 -15.34
CA LEU A 79 0.04 -13.81 -15.40
C LEU A 79 -0.07 -14.55 -14.06
N LEU A 80 0.14 -13.84 -12.95
CA LEU A 80 -0.06 -14.38 -11.61
C LEU A 80 -1.54 -14.70 -11.37
N PHE A 81 -2.46 -13.82 -11.74
CA PHE A 81 -3.91 -14.09 -11.66
C PHE A 81 -4.33 -15.32 -12.47
N ARG A 82 -3.78 -15.48 -13.68
CA ARG A 82 -4.02 -16.68 -14.50
C ARG A 82 -3.45 -17.94 -13.85
N ARG A 83 -2.21 -17.91 -13.34
CA ARG A 83 -1.64 -19.04 -12.58
C ARG A 83 -2.45 -19.41 -11.34
N LEU A 84 -3.08 -18.43 -10.69
CA LEU A 84 -3.95 -18.65 -9.53
C LEU A 84 -5.25 -19.36 -9.90
N LYS A 85 -5.79 -19.10 -11.10
CA LYS A 85 -7.05 -19.70 -11.57
C LYS A 85 -6.87 -21.15 -12.05
N THR A 86 -5.68 -21.53 -12.51
CA THR A 86 -5.41 -22.83 -13.16
C THR A 86 -4.81 -23.91 -12.24
N GLY A 87 -4.69 -23.66 -10.93
CA GLY A 87 -4.51 -24.70 -9.92
C GLY A 87 -3.11 -24.85 -9.30
N GLN A 88 -3.12 -25.61 -8.19
CA GLN A 88 -2.02 -26.09 -7.32
C GLN A 88 -1.76 -25.29 -6.03
N ASN A 89 -1.90 -26.01 -4.90
CA ASN A 89 -1.40 -25.79 -3.54
C ASN A 89 -1.44 -24.36 -2.98
N SER A 90 -2.23 -24.16 -1.92
CA SER A 90 -2.36 -22.91 -1.16
C SER A 90 -1.03 -22.26 -0.76
N LEU A 91 0.03 -23.05 -0.56
CA LEU A 91 1.37 -22.58 -0.26
C LEU A 91 2.09 -21.95 -1.45
N SER A 92 1.99 -22.55 -2.64
CA SER A 92 2.55 -21.97 -3.87
C SER A 92 1.92 -20.61 -4.19
N LEU A 93 0.59 -20.54 -3.99
CA LEU A 93 -0.21 -19.33 -4.11
C LEU A 93 0.26 -18.22 -3.14
N MET A 94 0.46 -18.56 -1.87
CA MET A 94 0.92 -17.60 -0.86
C MET A 94 2.37 -17.14 -1.11
N LYS A 95 3.26 -18.04 -1.56
CA LYS A 95 4.65 -17.70 -1.94
C LYS A 95 4.69 -16.72 -3.11
N ASN A 96 3.91 -16.96 -4.16
CA ASN A 96 3.83 -16.08 -5.32
C ASN A 96 3.28 -14.69 -4.94
N ILE A 97 2.35 -14.61 -4.00
CA ILE A 97 1.78 -13.33 -3.57
C ILE A 97 2.74 -12.55 -2.66
N LEU A 98 3.51 -13.23 -1.81
CA LEU A 98 4.64 -12.60 -1.09
C LEU A 98 5.67 -12.02 -2.06
N ASN A 99 6.00 -12.74 -3.13
CA ASN A 99 6.93 -12.28 -4.17
C ASN A 99 6.37 -11.09 -4.97
N LEU A 100 5.09 -11.16 -5.37
CA LEU A 100 4.40 -10.05 -6.04
C LEU A 100 4.40 -8.80 -5.17
N ARG A 101 4.11 -8.95 -3.87
CA ARG A 101 4.11 -7.81 -2.94
C ARG A 101 5.49 -7.20 -2.76
N LYS A 102 6.55 -8.02 -2.68
CA LYS A 102 7.94 -7.53 -2.68
C LYS A 102 8.27 -6.76 -3.95
N LEU A 103 7.82 -7.24 -5.11
CA LEU A 103 8.03 -6.58 -6.39
C LEU A 103 7.29 -5.24 -6.45
N ILE A 104 6.02 -5.19 -6.04
CA ILE A 104 5.25 -3.94 -5.95
C ILE A 104 5.92 -2.96 -4.97
N PHE A 105 6.39 -3.43 -3.82
CA PHE A 105 7.11 -2.58 -2.86
C PHE A 105 8.43 -2.03 -3.44
N GLY A 106 9.19 -2.87 -4.14
CA GLY A 106 10.41 -2.45 -4.84
C GLY A 106 10.12 -1.43 -5.93
N TYR A 107 9.08 -1.66 -6.73
CA TYR A 107 8.60 -0.71 -7.75
C TYR A 107 8.16 0.61 -7.14
N ALA A 108 7.38 0.58 -6.06
CA ALA A 108 6.94 1.77 -5.35
C ALA A 108 8.12 2.54 -4.76
N GLY A 109 9.13 1.84 -4.20
CA GLY A 109 10.36 2.45 -3.71
C GLY A 109 11.18 3.14 -4.80
N ILE A 110 11.37 2.49 -5.95
CA ILE A 110 12.05 3.07 -7.11
C ILE A 110 11.26 4.27 -7.65
N SER A 111 9.93 4.14 -7.77
CA SER A 111 9.06 5.22 -8.24
C SER A 111 9.07 6.42 -7.30
N PHE A 112 9.08 6.19 -6.00
CA PHE A 112 9.23 7.22 -4.98
C PHE A 112 10.59 7.93 -5.12
N LEU A 113 11.68 7.17 -5.31
CA LEU A 113 13.00 7.73 -5.51
C LEU A 113 13.06 8.60 -6.78
N LEU A 114 12.45 8.16 -7.87
CA LEU A 114 12.35 8.96 -9.11
C LEU A 114 11.55 10.26 -8.89
N ILE A 115 10.46 10.23 -8.11
CA ILE A 115 9.71 11.45 -7.75
C ILE A 115 10.59 12.41 -6.94
N VAL A 116 11.35 11.90 -5.97
CA VAL A 116 12.26 12.72 -5.16
C VAL A 116 13.33 13.37 -6.03
N LEU A 117 13.95 12.60 -6.94
CA LEU A 117 14.97 13.12 -7.86
C LEU A 117 14.41 14.17 -8.82
N ASP A 118 13.22 13.92 -9.39
CA ASP A 118 12.56 14.88 -10.28
C ASP A 118 12.24 16.19 -9.55
N ASN A 119 11.70 16.10 -8.33
CA ASN A 119 11.42 17.28 -7.50
C ASN A 119 12.68 18.04 -7.10
N LEU A 120 13.83 17.36 -6.97
CA LEU A 120 15.11 17.99 -6.65
C LEU A 120 15.69 18.73 -7.87
N ILE A 121 15.59 18.14 -9.07
CA ILE A 121 16.08 18.73 -10.32
C ILE A 121 15.24 19.95 -10.72
N HIS A 122 13.91 19.81 -10.67
CA HIS A 122 12.96 20.86 -11.07
C HIS A 122 12.49 21.72 -9.87
N PHE A 123 13.27 21.76 -8.79
CA PHE A 123 12.89 22.44 -7.55
C PHE A 123 12.55 23.93 -7.74
N ASP A 124 13.31 24.62 -8.60
CA ASP A 124 13.05 26.04 -8.92
C ASP A 124 11.70 26.23 -9.62
N PHE A 125 11.45 25.44 -10.65
CA PHE A 125 10.21 25.47 -11.42
C PHE A 125 8.99 25.18 -10.53
N TYR A 126 9.06 24.13 -9.72
CA TYR A 126 7.97 23.77 -8.80
C TYR A 126 7.76 24.82 -7.70
N THR A 127 8.81 25.48 -7.23
CA THR A 127 8.68 26.58 -6.26
C THR A 127 7.93 27.76 -6.87
N ARG A 128 8.21 28.09 -8.14
CA ARG A 128 7.55 29.19 -8.87
C ARG A 128 6.08 28.88 -9.14
N ASP A 129 5.78 27.64 -9.52
CA ASP A 129 4.42 27.17 -9.76
C ASP A 129 3.59 27.13 -8.47
N PHE A 130 4.19 26.65 -7.37
CA PHE A 130 3.58 26.72 -6.04
C PHE A 130 3.27 28.16 -5.61
N MET A 131 4.18 29.09 -5.90
CA MET A 131 4.02 30.51 -5.55
C MET A 131 2.93 31.19 -6.41
N ALA A 132 2.87 30.86 -7.70
CA ALA A 132 1.82 31.32 -8.60
C ALA A 132 0.44 30.79 -8.16
N GLY A 133 0.33 29.50 -7.84
CA GLY A 133 -0.89 28.90 -7.32
C GLY A 133 -1.33 29.47 -5.98
N ALA A 134 -0.40 29.72 -5.05
CA ALA A 134 -0.71 30.35 -3.76
C ALA A 134 -1.22 31.79 -3.93
N LYS A 135 -0.65 32.54 -4.88
CA LYS A 135 -1.07 33.90 -5.19
C LYS A 135 -2.42 33.94 -5.91
N ASP A 136 -2.66 33.02 -6.84
CA ASP A 136 -3.94 32.91 -7.54
C ASP A 136 -5.06 32.50 -6.57
N GLY A 137 -4.81 31.58 -5.64
CA GLY A 137 -5.77 31.24 -4.59
C GLY A 137 -6.08 32.41 -3.63
N TRP A 138 -5.11 33.30 -3.37
CA TRP A 138 -5.34 34.53 -2.63
C TRP A 138 -6.17 35.57 -3.43
N ASN A 139 -5.90 35.67 -4.73
CA ASN A 139 -6.59 36.59 -5.64
C ASN A 139 -8.04 36.19 -5.92
N GLU A 140 -8.32 34.88 -6.03
CA GLU A 140 -9.68 34.33 -6.19
C GLU A 140 -10.58 34.67 -4.99
N GLY A 141 -10.02 34.68 -3.78
CA GLY A 141 -10.72 35.13 -2.57
C GLY A 141 -11.02 36.64 -2.52
N HIS A 142 -10.49 37.43 -3.45
CA HIS A 142 -10.65 38.89 -3.54
C HIS A 142 -11.24 39.37 -4.88
N ASP A 143 -11.85 38.48 -5.68
CA ASP A 143 -12.44 38.77 -7.01
C ASP A 143 -11.46 39.37 -8.03
N ILE A 144 -10.16 39.08 -7.92
CA ILE A 144 -9.13 39.55 -8.87
C ILE A 144 -8.87 38.44 -9.91
N THR A 145 -9.33 38.63 -11.15
CA THR A 145 -9.24 37.62 -12.23
C THR A 145 -7.88 37.59 -12.96
N SER A 146 -6.81 38.02 -12.32
CA SER A 146 -5.47 38.02 -12.93
C SER A 146 -4.73 36.73 -12.58
N HIS A 147 -4.66 35.80 -13.52
CA HIS A 147 -3.80 34.62 -13.43
C HIS A 147 -2.33 35.05 -13.42
N THR A 148 -1.58 34.63 -12.40
CA THR A 148 -0.16 34.97 -12.30
C THR A 148 0.67 33.96 -13.09
N ASN A 149 1.44 34.43 -14.07
CA ASN A 149 2.38 33.56 -14.79
C ASN A 149 3.52 33.11 -13.85
N PRO A 150 3.76 31.79 -13.67
CA PRO A 150 4.85 31.27 -12.83
C PRO A 150 6.24 31.72 -13.30
N GLU A 151 6.40 31.93 -14.61
CA GLU A 151 7.67 32.33 -15.21
C GLU A 151 8.07 33.78 -14.92
N SER A 152 7.15 34.66 -14.53
CA SER A 152 7.51 36.04 -14.17
C SER A 152 7.87 36.21 -12.70
N MET A 153 7.74 35.14 -11.91
CA MET A 153 7.99 35.17 -10.47
C MET A 153 9.45 34.88 -10.16
N ILE A 154 10.07 35.74 -9.35
CA ILE A 154 11.43 35.57 -8.84
C ILE A 154 11.33 35.14 -7.37
N PRO A 155 11.43 33.84 -7.06
CA PRO A 155 11.32 33.35 -5.69
C PRO A 155 12.53 33.81 -4.85
N GLY A 156 12.25 34.47 -3.72
CA GLY A 156 13.26 34.76 -2.70
C GLY A 156 13.60 33.54 -1.81
N LEU A 157 14.71 33.61 -1.07
CA LEU A 157 15.23 32.52 -0.22
C LEU A 157 14.19 31.93 0.76
N GLY A 158 13.29 32.76 1.30
CA GLY A 158 12.24 32.34 2.22
C GLY A 158 11.20 31.41 1.58
N ASN A 159 10.88 31.58 0.29
CA ASN A 159 9.89 30.75 -0.41
C ASN A 159 10.41 29.33 -0.62
N TYR A 160 11.69 29.19 -0.98
CA TYR A 160 12.33 27.88 -1.08
C TYR A 160 12.35 27.14 0.26
N ALA A 161 12.58 27.85 1.37
CA ALA A 161 12.54 27.26 2.70
C ALA A 161 11.14 26.75 3.06
N VAL A 162 10.10 27.54 2.77
CA VAL A 162 8.69 27.15 3.01
C VAL A 162 8.28 25.97 2.13
N PHE A 163 8.56 26.02 0.83
CA PHE A 163 8.24 24.93 -0.09
C PHE A 163 8.99 23.64 0.28
N GLY A 164 10.29 23.74 0.58
CA GLY A 164 11.09 22.61 1.05
C GLY A 164 10.53 21.98 2.33
N PHE A 165 10.04 22.78 3.27
CA PHE A 165 9.41 22.27 4.49
C PHE A 165 8.12 21.49 4.20
N PHE A 166 7.22 22.01 3.37
CA PHE A 166 6.00 21.31 2.97
C PHE A 166 6.29 20.04 2.16
N MET A 167 7.32 20.08 1.30
CA MET A 167 7.77 18.93 0.53
C MET A 167 8.29 17.81 1.43
N LEU A 168 9.12 18.14 2.44
CA LEU A 168 9.59 17.18 3.45
C LEU A 168 8.44 16.55 4.26
N ILE A 169 7.45 17.36 4.66
CA ILE A 169 6.25 16.86 5.34
C ILE A 169 5.50 15.88 4.44
N SER A 170 5.32 16.22 3.17
CA SER A 170 4.61 15.38 2.20
C SER A 170 5.31 14.03 2.02
N PHE A 171 6.64 14.05 1.86
CA PHE A 171 7.45 12.82 1.80
C PHE A 171 7.39 12.00 3.08
N TYR A 172 7.39 12.65 4.24
CA TYR A 172 7.24 11.97 5.52
C TYR A 172 5.88 11.28 5.65
N ILE A 173 4.79 11.95 5.26
CA ILE A 173 3.44 11.37 5.27
C ILE A 173 3.38 10.14 4.35
N ILE A 174 3.89 10.27 3.12
CA ILE A 174 3.96 9.17 2.16
C ILE A 174 4.76 7.99 2.74
N TYR A 175 5.94 8.26 3.31
CA TYR A 175 6.76 7.24 3.95
C TYR A 175 6.04 6.52 5.10
N VAL A 176 5.35 7.27 5.97
CA VAL A 176 4.58 6.69 7.09
C VAL A 176 3.44 5.82 6.58
N ILE A 177 2.70 6.27 5.57
CA ILE A 177 1.64 5.49 4.93
C ILE A 177 2.22 4.18 4.39
N TYR A 178 3.29 4.26 3.59
CA TYR A 178 3.97 3.09 3.02
C TYR A 178 4.46 2.12 4.10
N LYS A 179 5.15 2.63 5.12
CA LYS A 179 5.66 1.80 6.23
C LYS A 179 4.52 1.09 6.97
N ARG A 180 3.41 1.78 7.21
CA ARG A 180 2.27 1.24 7.97
C ARG A 180 1.48 0.21 7.19
N THR A 181 1.15 0.48 5.93
CA THR A 181 0.38 -0.45 5.09
C THR A 181 1.24 -1.65 4.67
N TYR A 182 2.46 -1.43 4.19
CA TYR A 182 3.26 -2.53 3.66
C TYR A 182 3.98 -3.34 4.74
N GLY A 183 4.51 -2.69 5.77
CA GLY A 183 5.34 -3.37 6.79
C GLY A 183 4.55 -4.38 7.61
N LYS A 184 3.38 -3.99 8.13
CA LYS A 184 2.54 -4.87 8.98
C LYS A 184 1.99 -6.04 8.18
N ILE A 185 1.38 -5.76 7.02
CA ILE A 185 0.70 -6.77 6.22
C ILE A 185 1.69 -7.82 5.68
N LEU A 186 2.89 -7.41 5.26
CA LEU A 186 3.91 -8.35 4.79
C LEU A 186 4.47 -9.22 5.91
N SER A 187 4.68 -8.64 7.10
CA SER A 187 5.15 -9.36 8.28
C SER A 187 4.15 -10.44 8.71
N ASP A 188 2.88 -10.07 8.83
CA ASP A 188 1.82 -10.97 9.27
C ASP A 188 1.59 -12.09 8.25
N LEU A 189 1.64 -11.77 6.95
CA LEU A 189 1.53 -12.79 5.91
C LEU A 189 2.72 -13.75 5.89
N ARG A 190 3.95 -13.25 6.10
CA ARG A 190 5.16 -14.08 6.15
C ARG A 190 5.11 -15.06 7.33
N LYS A 191 4.64 -14.63 8.49
CA LYS A 191 4.46 -15.50 9.67
C LYS A 191 3.48 -16.63 9.38
N ASN A 192 2.30 -16.29 8.87
CA ASN A 192 1.28 -17.28 8.48
C ASN A 192 1.81 -18.27 7.42
N TYR A 193 2.61 -17.79 6.47
CA TYR A 193 3.26 -18.64 5.48
C TYR A 193 4.23 -19.64 6.11
N THR A 194 5.11 -19.17 7.00
CA THR A 194 6.12 -20.00 7.64
C THR A 194 5.51 -21.04 8.58
N GLU A 195 4.42 -20.71 9.26
CA GLU A 195 3.69 -21.67 10.09
C GLU A 195 3.05 -22.76 9.24
N LEU A 196 2.34 -22.39 8.17
CA LEU A 196 1.71 -23.34 7.25
C LEU A 196 2.72 -24.26 6.54
N SER A 197 3.89 -23.74 6.15
CA SER A 197 4.92 -24.56 5.49
C SER A 197 5.53 -25.60 6.43
N ARG A 198 5.76 -25.22 7.70
CA ARG A 198 6.33 -26.14 8.71
C ARG A 198 5.38 -27.29 9.06
N THR A 199 4.07 -27.05 9.03
CA THR A 199 3.08 -28.08 9.33
C THR A 199 2.92 -29.09 8.19
N GLU A 200 2.99 -28.66 6.92
CA GLU A 200 3.00 -29.61 5.79
C GLU A 200 4.26 -30.47 5.75
N GLU A 201 5.42 -29.91 6.12
CA GLU A 201 6.70 -30.63 6.15
C GLU A 201 6.79 -31.66 7.28
N LYS A 202 5.98 -31.50 8.35
CA LYS A 202 5.84 -32.48 9.45
C LYS A 202 4.78 -33.56 9.19
N ALA A 203 3.86 -33.32 8.25
CA ALA A 203 2.79 -34.25 7.92
C ALA A 203 3.21 -35.32 6.90
N PHE A 204 4.44 -35.22 6.37
CA PHE A 204 5.12 -36.19 5.53
C PHE A 204 6.26 -36.86 6.31
#